data_AF-A0AAW5V6T8-F1
#
_entry.id   AF-A0AAW5V6T8-F1
#
_cell.length_a   1.000
_cell.length_b   1.000
_cell.length_c   1.000
_cell.angle_alpha   90.00
_cell.angle_beta   90.00
_cell.angle_gamma   90.00
#
_symmetry.space_group_name_H-M   'P 1'
#
loop_
_entity.id
_entity.type
_entity.pdbx_description
1 polymer ?
#
loop_
_entity_poly.entity_id
_entity_poly.type
_entity_poly.pdbx_seq_one_letter_code
_entity_poly.pdbx_strand_id
1 'polypeptide(L)'
;MTTMKSILSRLTQAVSGTDKELFNEQELNQFASFYLDKWDENTSEDVVAESFVDYWWNTDRACRRCSECGKLMREGYCADMGVAYYCSKECLHSDFTDEEWAEECESNDQSYYTEW
;
A
#
# COMPACT_ATOMS: atom_id res chain seq x y z
N MET A 1 9.40 -14.79 18.98
CA MET A 1 9.21 -15.77 17.89
C MET A 1 7.98 -15.30 17.19
N THR A 2 8.12 -14.84 15.95
CA THR A 2 7.03 -14.22 15.23
C THR A 2 5.83 -15.16 15.17
N THR A 3 4.66 -14.58 15.39
CA THR A 3 3.38 -15.28 15.22
C THR A 3 2.60 -14.62 14.09
N MET A 4 1.68 -15.36 13.47
CA MET A 4 0.78 -14.78 12.47
C MET A 4 0.02 -13.56 13.02
N LYS A 5 -0.39 -13.64 14.30
CA LYS A 5 -1.05 -12.51 14.99
C LYS A 5 -0.13 -11.28 15.10
N SER A 6 1.16 -11.46 15.38
CA SER A 6 2.15 -10.37 15.42
C SER A 6 2.33 -9.74 14.04
N ILE A 7 2.40 -10.54 12.97
CA ILE A 7 2.47 -10.04 11.58
C ILE A 7 1.24 -9.22 11.23
N LEU A 8 0.04 -9.76 11.46
CA LEU A 8 -1.22 -9.08 11.14
C LEU A 8 -1.41 -7.81 11.97
N SER A 9 -1.00 -7.81 13.24
CA SER A 9 -1.07 -6.60 14.09
C SER A 9 -0.18 -5.49 13.54
N ARG A 10 1.06 -5.83 13.12
CA ARG A 10 1.99 -4.87 12.51
C ARG A 10 1.48 -4.35 11.18
N LEU A 11 0.92 -5.23 10.34
CA LEU A 11 0.27 -4.82 9.08
C LEU A 11 -0.85 -3.82 9.35
N THR A 12 -1.82 -4.16 10.21
CA THR A 12 -2.94 -3.26 10.55
C THR A 12 -2.44 -1.90 11.04
N GLN A 13 -1.39 -1.88 11.87
CA GLN A 13 -0.79 -0.63 12.35
C GLN A 13 -0.15 0.17 11.21
N ALA A 14 0.63 -0.49 10.35
CA ALA A 14 1.33 0.14 9.24
C ALA A 14 0.40 0.78 8.21
N VAL A 15 -0.78 0.18 8.00
CA VAL A 15 -1.76 0.60 6.99
C VAL A 15 -3.03 1.21 7.55
N SER A 16 -2.99 1.62 8.82
CA SER A 16 -4.13 2.27 9.50
C SER A 16 -5.45 1.48 9.42
N GLY A 17 -5.39 0.15 9.44
CA GLY A 17 -6.57 -0.73 9.45
C GLY A 17 -7.22 -1.01 8.08
N THR A 18 -6.74 -0.40 7.01
CA THR A 18 -7.28 -0.59 5.65
C THR A 18 -7.07 -2.01 5.10
N ASP A 19 -6.14 -2.78 5.68
CA ASP A 19 -6.00 -4.22 5.46
C ASP A 19 -7.31 -4.98 5.71
N LYS A 20 -8.04 -4.61 6.78
CA LYS A 20 -9.31 -5.25 7.15
C LYS A 20 -10.51 -4.72 6.38
N GLU A 21 -10.37 -3.55 5.75
CA GLU A 21 -11.40 -2.98 4.89
C GLU A 21 -11.35 -3.62 3.49
N LEU A 22 -10.14 -3.91 2.99
CA LEU A 22 -9.92 -4.36 1.62
C LEU A 22 -9.72 -5.88 1.47
N PHE A 23 -9.36 -6.59 2.54
CA PHE A 23 -9.07 -8.01 2.52
C PHE A 23 -9.83 -8.74 3.62
N ASN A 24 -10.26 -9.96 3.32
CA ASN A 24 -10.93 -10.81 4.30
C ASN A 24 -9.91 -11.57 5.18
N GLU A 25 -10.40 -12.15 6.26
CA GLU A 25 -9.56 -12.87 7.23
C GLU A 25 -8.76 -14.02 6.60
N GLN A 26 -9.32 -14.73 5.63
CA GLN A 26 -8.62 -15.83 4.96
C GLN A 26 -7.43 -15.32 4.15
N GLU A 27 -7.61 -14.23 3.39
CA GLU A 27 -6.55 -13.58 2.60
C GLU A 27 -5.42 -13.05 3.50
N LEU A 28 -5.79 -12.39 4.60
CA LEU A 28 -4.84 -11.89 5.60
C LEU A 28 -4.04 -13.06 6.23
N ASN A 29 -4.72 -14.14 6.61
CA ASN A 29 -4.06 -15.32 7.17
C ASN A 29 -3.15 -16.04 6.15
N GLN A 30 -3.50 -16.04 4.86
CA GLN A 30 -2.62 -16.57 3.80
C GLN A 30 -1.30 -15.79 3.73
N PHE A 31 -1.37 -14.46 3.69
CA PHE A 31 -0.19 -13.60 3.73
C PHE A 31 0.66 -13.86 4.99
N ALA A 32 0.04 -13.84 6.17
CA ALA A 32 0.77 -14.00 7.43
C ALA A 32 1.40 -15.39 7.56
N SER A 33 0.76 -16.43 7.02
CA SER A 33 1.31 -17.79 6.96
C SER A 33 2.52 -17.87 6.04
N PHE A 34 2.45 -17.23 4.86
CA PHE A 34 3.54 -17.23 3.86
C PHE A 34 4.83 -16.58 4.35
N TYR A 35 4.75 -15.63 5.28
CA TYR A 35 5.90 -14.92 5.85
C TYR A 35 6.26 -15.34 7.28
N LEU A 36 5.56 -16.32 7.85
CA LEU A 36 5.70 -16.69 9.26
C LEU A 36 7.13 -17.12 9.65
N ASP A 37 7.82 -17.83 8.75
CA ASP A 37 9.18 -18.34 8.94
C ASP A 37 10.25 -17.40 8.37
N LYS A 38 9.86 -16.32 7.70
CA LYS A 38 10.75 -15.36 7.04
C LYS A 38 11.10 -14.15 7.88
N TRP A 39 10.28 -13.85 8.89
CA TRP A 39 10.41 -12.64 9.70
C TRP A 39 10.55 -12.93 11.19
N ASP A 40 11.27 -12.05 11.86
CA ASP A 40 11.36 -12.02 13.32
C ASP A 40 10.59 -10.81 13.90
N GLU A 41 10.67 -10.65 15.23
CA GLU A 41 9.95 -9.57 15.92
C GLU A 41 10.54 -8.17 15.63
N ASN A 42 11.75 -8.10 15.07
CA ASN A 42 12.40 -6.85 14.70
C ASN A 42 12.09 -6.42 13.26
N THR A 43 11.41 -7.25 12.46
CA THR A 43 10.91 -6.81 11.15
C THR A 43 9.97 -5.63 11.35
N SER A 44 10.27 -4.50 10.71
CA SER A 44 9.49 -3.27 10.88
C SER A 44 8.11 -3.37 10.24
N GLU A 45 7.20 -2.55 10.75
CA GLU A 45 5.86 -2.36 10.20
C GLU A 45 5.88 -2.01 8.71
N ASP A 46 6.82 -1.16 8.29
CA ASP A 46 6.96 -0.78 6.87
C ASP A 46 7.35 -1.96 5.99
N VAL A 47 8.32 -2.79 6.42
CA VAL A 47 8.70 -3.99 5.66
C VAL A 47 7.51 -4.94 5.52
N VAL A 48 6.69 -5.07 6.56
CA VAL A 48 5.46 -5.89 6.50
C VAL A 48 4.46 -5.32 5.49
N ALA A 49 4.25 -4.00 5.48
CA ALA A 49 3.33 -3.35 4.56
C ALA A 49 3.78 -3.40 3.09
N GLU A 50 5.06 -3.11 2.81
CA GLU A 50 5.60 -3.22 1.44
C GLU A 50 5.52 -4.67 0.94
N SER A 51 5.88 -5.62 1.80
CA SER A 51 5.78 -7.05 1.45
C SER A 51 4.34 -7.51 1.23
N PHE A 52 3.36 -6.83 1.82
CA PHE A 52 1.94 -7.11 1.58
C PHE A 52 1.50 -6.65 0.19
N VAL A 53 1.91 -5.46 -0.22
CA VAL A 53 1.70 -4.95 -1.59
C VAL A 53 2.37 -5.87 -2.61
N ASP A 54 3.62 -6.26 -2.36
CA ASP A 54 4.40 -7.19 -3.19
C ASP A 54 3.87 -8.63 -3.16
N TYR A 55 3.04 -9.01 -2.19
CA TYR A 55 2.44 -10.34 -2.19
C TYR A 55 1.26 -10.42 -3.17
N TRP A 56 0.54 -9.31 -3.36
CA TRP A 56 -0.68 -9.25 -4.18
C TRP A 56 -0.50 -8.59 -5.56
N TRP A 57 0.67 -8.05 -5.90
CA TRP A 57 0.86 -7.20 -7.08
C TRP A 57 0.42 -7.80 -8.43
N ASN A 58 0.50 -9.12 -8.59
CA ASN A 58 0.17 -9.84 -9.84
C ASN A 58 -1.10 -10.69 -9.69
N THR A 59 -2.06 -10.24 -8.88
CA THR A 59 -3.35 -10.90 -8.70
C THR A 59 -4.50 -9.92 -8.88
N ASP A 60 -5.73 -10.42 -8.91
CA ASP A 60 -6.97 -9.64 -8.84
C ASP A 60 -7.19 -8.94 -7.48
N ARG A 61 -6.24 -9.11 -6.56
CA ARG A 61 -6.22 -8.46 -5.24
C ARG A 61 -5.14 -7.40 -5.12
N ALA A 62 -4.46 -7.03 -6.21
CA ALA A 62 -3.46 -5.97 -6.23
C ALA A 62 -3.96 -4.71 -5.50
N CYS A 63 -3.05 -4.07 -4.77
CA CYS A 63 -3.30 -2.81 -4.09
C CYS A 63 -2.01 -2.00 -4.09
N ARG A 64 -2.09 -0.73 -3.69
CA ARG A 64 -0.93 0.13 -3.43
C ARG A 64 -0.99 0.64 -2.01
N ARG A 65 0.15 1.13 -1.53
CA ARG A 65 0.26 1.82 -0.25
C ARG A 65 0.42 3.31 -0.53
N CYS A 66 -0.45 4.12 0.05
CA CYS A 66 -0.34 5.57 -0.02
C CYS A 66 0.98 6.01 0.62
N SER A 67 1.79 6.76 -0.13
CA SER A 67 3.09 7.28 0.32
C SER A 67 2.95 8.22 1.52
N GLU A 68 1.83 8.92 1.62
CA GLU A 68 1.61 9.93 2.66
C GLU A 68 1.02 9.38 3.95
N CYS A 69 -0.09 8.66 3.86
CA CYS A 69 -0.81 8.19 5.04
C CYS A 69 -0.62 6.69 5.33
N GLY A 70 0.14 5.98 4.50
CA GLY A 70 0.44 4.56 4.66
C GLY A 70 -0.74 3.60 4.41
N LYS A 71 -1.95 4.11 4.14
CA LYS A 71 -3.15 3.31 3.88
C LYS A 71 -3.01 2.47 2.60
N LEU A 72 -3.58 1.29 2.60
CA LEU A 72 -3.80 0.53 1.39
C LEU A 72 -4.91 1.18 0.54
N MET A 73 -4.75 1.11 -0.77
CA MET A 73 -5.65 1.68 -1.76
C MET A 73 -5.75 0.76 -2.99
N ARG A 74 -6.95 0.69 -3.59
CA ARG A 74 -7.21 0.00 -4.87
C ARG A 74 -7.42 0.97 -6.03
N GLU A 75 -7.48 2.25 -5.73
CA GLU A 75 -7.54 3.31 -6.71
C GLU A 75 -6.86 4.55 -6.15
N GLY A 76 -6.38 5.43 -7.03
CA GLY A 76 -5.78 6.68 -6.65
C GLY A 76 -4.77 7.18 -7.66
N TYR A 77 -3.97 8.13 -7.21
CA TYR A 77 -2.96 8.81 -8.03
C TYR A 77 -1.65 8.06 -7.96
N CYS A 78 -1.01 7.86 -9.10
CA CYS A 78 0.29 7.25 -9.29
C CYS A 78 1.21 8.29 -9.92
N ALA A 79 2.27 8.69 -9.22
CA ALA A 79 3.27 9.60 -9.73
C ALA A 79 4.49 8.83 -10.26
N ASP A 80 4.95 9.19 -11.45
CA ASP A 80 6.18 8.72 -12.09
C ASP A 80 6.41 7.21 -11.98
N MET A 81 5.50 6.42 -12.56
CA MET A 81 5.60 4.95 -12.61
C MET A 81 5.64 4.29 -11.21
N GLY A 82 5.04 4.95 -10.21
CA GLY A 82 4.95 4.43 -8.85
C GLY A 82 6.08 4.86 -7.93
N VAL A 83 6.76 5.97 -8.26
CA VAL A 83 7.62 6.68 -7.30
C VAL A 83 6.82 7.10 -6.06
N ALA A 84 5.56 7.53 -6.26
CA ALA A 84 4.64 7.78 -5.17
C ALA A 84 3.19 7.41 -5.52
N TYR A 85 2.40 7.10 -4.48
CA TYR A 85 0.98 6.80 -4.61
C TYR A 85 0.17 7.63 -3.61
N TYR A 86 -0.96 8.16 -4.03
CA TYR A 86 -1.83 8.95 -3.17
C TYR A 86 -3.26 8.44 -3.22
N CYS A 87 -3.81 8.09 -2.05
CA CYS A 87 -5.15 7.51 -1.95
C CYS A 87 -6.29 8.54 -2.07
N SER A 88 -5.98 9.83 -2.00
CA SER A 88 -6.96 10.91 -2.07
C SER A 88 -6.32 12.21 -2.53
N LYS A 89 -7.16 13.19 -2.90
CA LYS A 89 -6.68 14.54 -3.21
C LYS A 89 -5.97 15.17 -2.02
N GLU A 90 -6.44 14.95 -0.79
CA GLU A 90 -5.78 15.53 0.38
C GLU A 90 -4.36 14.97 0.55
N CYS A 91 -4.14 13.68 0.25
CA CYS A 91 -2.79 13.11 0.26
C CYS A 91 -1.96 13.63 -0.91
N LEU A 92 -2.53 13.70 -2.12
CA LEU A 92 -1.83 14.25 -3.28
C LEU A 92 -1.35 15.69 -3.05
N HIS A 93 -2.18 16.50 -2.38
CA HIS A 93 -1.90 17.90 -2.05
C HIS A 93 -0.84 18.11 -0.97
N SER A 94 -0.22 17.04 -0.47
CA SER A 94 1.05 17.14 0.26
C SER A 94 2.21 17.55 -0.64
N ASP A 95 2.20 17.10 -1.90
CA ASP A 95 3.30 17.24 -2.85
C ASP A 95 2.93 18.05 -4.10
N PHE A 96 1.66 18.06 -4.51
CA PHE A 96 1.19 18.72 -5.73
C PHE A 96 -0.05 19.57 -5.48
N THR A 97 -0.10 20.81 -5.97
CA THR A 97 -1.40 21.48 -6.18
C THR A 97 -2.19 20.81 -7.32
N ASP A 98 -3.47 21.17 -7.48
CA ASP A 98 -4.26 20.72 -8.64
C ASP A 98 -3.61 21.15 -9.98
N GLU A 99 -3.00 22.35 -10.05
CA GLU A 99 -2.28 22.82 -11.24
C GLU A 99 -0.96 22.06 -11.47
N GLU A 100 -0.16 21.84 -10.43
CA GLU A 100 1.11 21.10 -10.54
C GLU A 100 0.87 19.64 -10.94
N TRP A 101 -0.18 19.00 -10.41
CA TRP A 101 -0.56 17.65 -10.80
C TRP A 101 -1.03 17.57 -12.26
N ALA A 102 -1.77 18.59 -12.73
CA ALA A 102 -2.18 18.66 -14.13
C ALA A 102 -0.97 18.79 -15.07
N GLU A 103 0.00 19.65 -14.73
CA GLU A 103 1.25 19.79 -15.49
C GLU A 103 2.09 18.51 -15.47
N GLU A 104 2.18 17.83 -14.32
CA GLU A 104 2.84 16.53 -14.17
C GLU A 104 2.21 15.48 -15.09
N CYS A 105 0.88 15.36 -15.11
CA CYS A 105 0.17 14.41 -16.00
C CYS A 105 0.32 14.76 -17.49
N GLU A 106 0.49 16.04 -17.84
CA GLU A 106 0.71 16.46 -19.23
C GLU A 106 2.14 16.19 -19.70
N SER A 107 3.12 16.29 -18.79
CA SER A 107 4.55 16.19 -19.10
C SER A 107 5.15 14.80 -18.84
N ASN A 108 4.52 14.00 -17.99
CA ASN A 108 4.95 12.65 -17.62
C ASN A 108 3.82 11.64 -17.87
N ASP A 109 3.96 10.81 -18.90
CA ASP A 109 2.97 9.78 -19.24
C ASP A 109 2.92 8.62 -18.23
N GLN A 110 3.81 8.63 -17.24
CA GLN A 110 3.83 7.70 -16.11
C GLN A 110 3.12 8.23 -14.86
N SER A 111 2.55 9.44 -14.93
CA SER A 111 1.76 10.05 -13.85
C SER A 111 0.27 10.07 -14.22
N TYR A 112 -0.57 9.42 -13.43
CA TYR A 112 -1.99 9.22 -13.75
C TYR A 112 -2.84 8.80 -12.54
N TYR A 113 -4.17 8.93 -12.67
CA TYR A 113 -5.14 8.28 -11.78
C TYR A 113 -5.55 6.92 -12.36
N THR A 114 -5.62 5.88 -11.54
CA THR A 114 -6.07 4.54 -11.97
C THR A 114 -6.72 3.75 -10.84
N GLU A 115 -7.31 2.62 -11.21
CA GLU A 115 -7.68 1.49 -10.35
C GLU A 115 -6.66 0.34 -10.54
N TRP A 116 -6.44 -0.48 -9.50
CA TRP A 116 -5.57 -1.66 -9.46
C TRP A 116 -6.29 -2.90 -8.95
#